data_AF-A0A1H7X5X2-F1
#
_entry.id   AF-A0A1H7X5X2-F1
#
_cell.length_a   1.000
_cell.length_b   1.000
_cell.length_c   1.000
_cell.angle_alpha   90.00
_cell.angle_beta   90.00
_cell.angle_gamma   90.00
#
_symmetry.space_group_name_H-M   'P 1'
#
loop_
_entity.id
_entity.type
_entity.pdbx_description
1 polymer ?
#
loop_
_entity_poly.entity_id
_entity_poly.type
_entity_poly.pdbx_seq_one_letter_code
_entity_poly.pdbx_strand_id
1 'polypeptide(L)'
;MNSEYNKRLKSEYGYLVWNPKKYDLEIVNKVLIKAIADKKIDFIKKPILENINNNLFKQYIPYIDKNDNRIILLNVSCDVLAIPTLEDQKMEHWKNEFYEVYDGGSCYWKITINVDTEKYSNLLVNGV
;
A
#
# COMPACT_ATOMS: atom_id res chain seq x y z
N MET A 1 -4.01 -18.44 -10.38
CA MET A 1 -5.06 -17.72 -9.60
C MET A 1 -6.31 -18.57 -9.58
N ASN A 2 -6.80 -18.94 -8.39
CA ASN A 2 -7.91 -19.89 -8.24
C ASN A 2 -9.25 -19.23 -8.59
N SER A 3 -9.96 -19.75 -9.59
CA SER A 3 -11.10 -19.06 -10.21
C SER A 3 -12.33 -18.95 -9.30
N GLU A 4 -12.57 -19.94 -8.42
CA GLU A 4 -13.71 -19.93 -7.50
C GLU A 4 -13.51 -18.95 -6.34
N TYR A 5 -12.29 -18.88 -5.80
CA TYR A 5 -11.94 -17.90 -4.77
C TYR A 5 -12.16 -16.47 -5.26
N ASN A 6 -11.69 -16.16 -6.47
CA ASN A 6 -11.90 -14.85 -7.09
C ASN A 6 -13.39 -14.58 -7.38
N LYS A 7 -14.16 -15.57 -7.83
CA LYS A 7 -15.62 -15.41 -8.00
C LYS A 7 -16.30 -15.07 -6.67
N ARG A 8 -15.93 -15.75 -5.57
CA ARG A 8 -16.46 -15.47 -4.23
C ARG A 8 -16.09 -14.07 -3.74
N LEU A 9 -14.84 -13.65 -3.92
CA LEU A 9 -14.40 -12.30 -3.56
C LEU A 9 -15.20 -11.23 -4.32
N LYS A 10 -15.46 -11.45 -5.61
CA LYS A 10 -16.27 -10.52 -6.42
C LYS A 10 -17.72 -10.48 -5.96
N SER A 11 -18.31 -11.64 -5.63
CA SER A 11 -19.72 -11.67 -5.20
C SER A 11 -19.94 -11.13 -3.79
N GLU A 12 -19.05 -11.42 -2.85
CA GLU A 12 -19.23 -11.06 -1.43
C GLU A 12 -18.73 -9.66 -1.10
N TYR A 13 -17.58 -9.26 -1.68
CA TYR A 13 -16.92 -8.01 -1.33
C TYR A 13 -16.81 -7.03 -2.50
N GLY A 14 -17.11 -7.47 -3.73
CA GLY A 14 -16.98 -6.63 -4.93
C GLY A 14 -15.54 -6.45 -5.40
N TYR A 15 -14.61 -7.33 -5.01
CA TYR A 15 -13.19 -7.21 -5.35
C TYR A 15 -12.64 -8.45 -6.06
N LEU A 16 -11.66 -8.25 -6.96
CA LEU A 16 -10.88 -9.33 -7.56
C LEU A 16 -9.39 -9.12 -7.32
N VAL A 17 -8.65 -10.19 -7.05
CA VAL A 17 -7.18 -10.13 -7.05
C VAL A 17 -6.68 -10.04 -8.49
N TRP A 18 -5.74 -9.14 -8.75
CA TRP A 18 -5.04 -9.03 -10.02
C TRP A 18 -3.54 -8.96 -9.79
N ASN A 19 -2.75 -9.26 -10.81
CA ASN A 19 -1.29 -9.23 -10.74
C ASN A 19 -0.78 -8.00 -11.52
N PRO A 20 -0.28 -6.95 -10.83
CA PRO A 20 0.25 -5.76 -11.47
C PRO A 20 1.44 -6.08 -12.37
N LYS A 21 1.57 -5.31 -13.45
CA LYS A 21 2.75 -5.29 -14.30
C LYS A 21 3.72 -4.21 -13.84
N LYS A 22 4.94 -4.26 -14.36
CA LYS A 22 5.97 -3.23 -14.08
C LYS A 22 5.45 -1.80 -14.32
N TYR A 23 4.72 -1.58 -15.41
CA TYR A 23 4.14 -0.29 -15.75
C TYR A 23 3.14 0.22 -14.69
N ASP A 24 2.37 -0.66 -14.07
CA ASP A 24 1.42 -0.27 -13.02
C ASP A 24 2.16 0.22 -11.76
N LEU A 25 3.33 -0.37 -11.46
CA LEU A 25 4.18 0.07 -10.36
C LEU A 25 4.88 1.41 -10.67
N GLU A 26 5.19 1.69 -11.94
CA GLU A 26 5.70 2.99 -12.38
C GLU A 26 4.64 4.10 -12.18
N ILE A 27 3.37 3.80 -12.45
CA ILE A 27 2.25 4.71 -12.15
C ILE A 27 2.15 4.97 -10.65
N VAL A 28 2.25 3.93 -9.82
CA VAL A 28 2.27 4.11 -8.35
C VAL A 28 3.37 5.07 -7.94
N ASN A 29 4.59 4.89 -8.44
CA ASN A 29 5.70 5.77 -8.11
C ASN A 29 5.44 7.23 -8.55
N LYS A 30 4.92 7.42 -9.78
CA LYS A 30 4.54 8.74 -10.30
C LYS A 30 3.51 9.43 -9.40
N VAL A 31 2.47 8.72 -8.99
CA VAL A 31 1.40 9.23 -8.13
C VAL A 31 1.93 9.60 -6.74
N LEU A 32 2.83 8.79 -6.17
CA LEU A 32 3.48 9.09 -4.89
C LEU A 32 4.29 10.38 -4.95
N ILE A 33 5.15 10.52 -5.97
CA ILE A 33 5.96 11.73 -6.16
C ILE A 33 5.06 12.98 -6.20
N LYS A 34 3.92 12.89 -6.89
CA LYS A 34 2.93 13.97 -6.94
C LYS A 34 2.30 14.25 -5.57
N ALA A 35 1.83 13.21 -4.86
CA ALA A 35 1.22 13.38 -3.53
C ALA A 35 2.19 14.03 -2.51
N ILE A 36 3.48 13.72 -2.62
CA ILE A 36 4.55 14.33 -1.83
C ILE A 36 4.76 15.79 -2.21
N ALA A 37 4.86 16.09 -3.50
CA ALA A 37 5.04 17.45 -4.00
C ALA A 37 3.87 18.36 -3.60
N ASP A 38 2.66 17.81 -3.56
CA ASP A 38 1.43 18.49 -3.13
C ASP A 38 1.35 18.70 -1.59
N LYS A 39 2.42 18.37 -0.84
CA LYS A 39 2.51 18.47 0.63
C LYS A 39 1.40 17.72 1.37
N LYS A 40 0.84 16.67 0.77
CA LYS A 40 -0.19 15.86 1.43
C LYS A 40 0.40 14.87 2.44
N ILE A 41 1.73 14.75 2.47
CA ILE A 41 2.51 13.87 3.33
C ILE A 41 3.51 14.73 4.14
N ASP A 42 3.00 15.66 4.96
CA ASP A 42 3.80 16.67 5.66
C ASP A 42 4.66 16.12 6.84
N PHE A 43 4.32 14.95 7.38
CA PHE A 43 5.08 14.33 8.48
C PHE A 43 6.41 13.71 8.02
N ILE A 44 6.59 13.48 6.72
CA ILE A 44 7.92 13.26 6.16
C ILE A 44 8.60 14.63 6.15
N LYS A 45 9.07 15.09 7.32
CA LYS A 45 9.60 16.45 7.60
C LYS A 45 10.82 16.88 6.77
N LYS A 46 11.18 16.08 5.77
CA LYS A 46 12.04 16.34 4.61
C LYS A 46 11.74 15.16 3.68
N PRO A 47 10.85 15.27 2.66
CA PRO A 47 10.66 14.20 1.72
C PRO A 47 11.90 14.09 0.85
N ILE A 48 12.92 13.43 1.36
CA ILE A 48 14.05 13.01 0.55
C ILE A 48 13.48 11.89 -0.31
N LEU A 49 13.20 12.17 -1.58
CA LEU A 49 12.75 11.20 -2.59
C LEU A 49 13.57 9.90 -2.55
N GLU A 50 14.85 10.01 -2.19
CA GLU A 50 15.76 8.90 -1.97
C GLU A 50 15.30 7.95 -0.86
N ASN A 51 14.82 8.47 0.28
CA ASN A 51 14.29 7.64 1.36
C ASN A 51 13.03 6.90 0.92
N ILE A 52 12.15 7.55 0.14
CA ILE A 52 10.92 6.94 -0.37
C ILE A 52 11.22 5.76 -1.29
N ASN A 53 12.31 5.82 -2.05
CA ASN A 53 12.65 4.77 -3.00
C ASN A 53 13.48 3.65 -2.38
N ASN A 54 14.35 3.95 -1.42
CA ASN A 54 15.38 3.01 -0.98
C ASN A 54 15.23 2.55 0.49
N ASN A 55 14.57 3.34 1.35
CA ASN A 55 14.60 3.14 2.80
C ASN A 55 13.21 2.89 3.41
N LEU A 56 12.17 2.66 2.59
CA LEU A 56 10.82 2.37 3.06
C LEU A 56 10.40 0.95 2.72
N PHE A 57 9.76 0.30 3.69
CA PHE A 57 9.07 -0.96 3.47
C PHE A 57 7.72 -0.68 2.84
N LYS A 58 7.46 -1.31 1.68
CA LYS A 58 6.25 -1.10 0.88
C LYS A 58 5.53 -2.41 0.66
N GLN A 59 4.28 -2.49 1.11
CA GLN A 59 3.39 -3.59 0.80
C GLN A 59 2.36 -3.13 -0.23
N TYR A 60 2.41 -3.75 -1.42
CA TYR A 60 1.50 -3.47 -2.52
C TYR A 60 0.36 -4.49 -2.48
N ILE A 61 -0.87 -4.01 -2.35
CA ILE A 61 -2.07 -4.84 -2.28
C ILE A 61 -2.95 -4.53 -3.50
N PRO A 62 -2.79 -5.30 -4.59
CA PRO A 62 -3.51 -5.06 -5.82
C PRO A 62 -4.91 -5.70 -5.80
N TYR A 63 -5.93 -4.92 -6.15
CA TYR A 63 -7.28 -5.44 -6.37
C TYR A 63 -8.01 -4.67 -7.48
N ILE A 64 -9.00 -5.30 -8.09
CA ILE A 64 -9.97 -4.65 -8.98
C ILE A 64 -11.20 -4.32 -8.13
N ASP A 65 -11.67 -3.08 -8.17
CA ASP A 65 -12.84 -2.63 -7.41
C ASP A 65 -14.18 -3.01 -8.07
N LYS A 66 -15.28 -2.73 -7.40
CA LYS A 66 -16.64 -3.01 -7.88
C LYS A 66 -17.01 -2.26 -9.18
N ASN A 67 -16.25 -1.24 -9.54
CA ASN A 67 -16.42 -0.44 -10.75
C ASN A 67 -15.43 -0.88 -11.85
N ASP A 68 -14.79 -2.05 -11.69
CA ASP A 68 -13.76 -2.60 -12.56
C ASP A 68 -12.49 -1.72 -12.69
N ASN A 69 -12.23 -0.83 -11.72
CA ASN A 69 -10.97 -0.08 -11.67
C ASN A 69 -9.84 -0.93 -11.07
N ARG A 70 -8.64 -0.80 -11.62
CA ARG A 70 -7.42 -1.39 -11.08
C ARG A 70 -6.86 -0.51 -9.97
N ILE A 71 -6.88 -1.03 -8.75
CA ILE A 71 -6.46 -0.35 -7.54
C ILE A 71 -5.23 -1.03 -6.96
N ILE A 72 -4.35 -0.22 -6.38
CA ILE A 72 -3.26 -0.64 -5.50
C ILE A 72 -3.41 0.12 -4.19
N LEU A 73 -3.72 -0.60 -3.12
CA LEU A 73 -3.51 -0.10 -1.76
C LEU A 73 -2.04 -0.28 -1.42
N LEU A 74 -1.39 0.81 -1.03
CA LEU A 74 0.00 0.80 -0.64
C LEU A 74 0.11 1.11 0.85
N ASN A 75 0.59 0.14 1.61
CA ASN A 75 1.02 0.31 2.99
C ASN A 75 2.51 0.61 3.01
N VAL A 76 2.92 1.61 3.79
CA VAL A 76 4.32 2.02 3.88
C VAL A 76 4.73 2.27 5.32
N SER A 77 5.91 1.77 5.69
CA SER A 77 6.55 2.02 6.97
C SER A 77 8.04 2.30 6.84
N CYS A 78 8.61 3.01 7.81
CA CYS A 78 10.07 3.21 7.90
C CYS A 78 10.79 1.96 8.42
N ASP A 79 10.15 1.19 9.29
CA ASP A 79 10.71 -0.02 9.91
C ASP A 79 9.83 -1.23 9.66
N VAL A 80 10.43 -2.43 9.72
CA VAL A 80 9.66 -3.68 9.76
C VAL A 80 8.88 -3.70 11.06
N LEU A 81 7.56 -3.72 10.96
CA LEU A 81 6.69 -3.83 12.12
C LEU A 81 6.87 -5.22 12.73
N ALA A 82 7.71 -5.33 13.74
CA ALA A 82 7.86 -6.56 14.51
C ALA A 82 6.59 -6.77 15.35
N ILE A 83 5.95 -7.92 15.18
CA ILE A 83 4.93 -8.37 16.13
C ILE A 83 5.70 -8.70 17.43
N PRO A 84 5.37 -8.09 18.58
CA PRO A 84 6.21 -8.12 19.78
C PRO A 84 6.25 -9.48 20.51
N THR A 85 5.84 -10.56 19.85
CA THR A 85 5.77 -11.88 20.47
C THR A 85 6.21 -12.96 19.48
N LEU A 86 7.30 -13.65 19.85
CA LEU A 86 7.91 -14.83 19.23
C LEU A 86 9.07 -14.50 18.28
N GLU A 87 10.27 -14.70 18.81
CA GLU A 87 11.55 -15.06 18.18
C GLU A 87 11.80 -14.50 16.77
N ASP A 88 12.94 -13.83 16.63
CA ASP A 88 13.45 -13.05 15.48
C ASP A 88 13.45 -13.71 14.08
N GLN A 89 12.81 -14.87 13.91
CA GLN A 89 12.58 -15.57 12.64
C GLN A 89 11.26 -15.14 11.94
N LYS A 90 10.42 -14.30 12.57
CA LYS A 90 9.11 -13.87 12.05
C LYS A 90 9.08 -12.48 11.38
N MET A 91 10.21 -11.91 11.01
CA MET A 91 10.27 -10.58 10.37
C MET A 91 9.69 -10.52 8.94
N GLU A 92 9.27 -11.63 8.32
CA GLU A 92 8.75 -11.63 6.94
C GLU A 92 7.22 -11.63 6.80
N HIS A 93 6.44 -11.72 7.90
CA HIS A 93 4.97 -11.78 7.81
C HIS A 93 4.37 -10.58 7.07
N TRP A 94 4.96 -9.38 7.21
CA TRP A 94 4.47 -8.19 6.52
C TRP A 94 4.51 -8.28 4.98
N LYS A 95 5.30 -9.18 4.40
CA LYS A 95 5.31 -9.42 2.94
C LYS A 95 4.18 -10.36 2.49
N ASN A 96 3.76 -11.25 3.37
CA ASN A 96 2.85 -12.36 3.05
C ASN A 96 1.42 -12.14 3.56
N GLU A 97 1.26 -11.29 4.58
CA GLU A 97 -0.01 -11.05 5.26
C GLU A 97 -0.34 -9.55 5.23
N PHE A 98 -1.61 -9.23 4.95
CA PHE A 98 -2.10 -7.86 5.08
C PHE A 98 -1.96 -7.41 6.53
N TYR A 99 -1.32 -6.26 6.75
CA TYR A 99 -1.20 -5.66 8.06
C TYR A 99 -1.80 -4.26 8.07
N GLU A 100 -2.34 -3.87 9.22
CA GLU A 100 -2.86 -2.54 9.48
C GLU A 100 -2.35 -2.08 10.84
N VAL A 101 -1.82 -0.85 10.89
CA VAL A 101 -1.33 -0.24 12.13
C VAL A 101 -2.45 0.58 12.74
N TYR A 102 -2.90 0.17 13.93
CA TYR A 102 -3.99 0.82 14.66
C TYR A 102 -3.53 1.96 15.60
N ASP A 103 -2.28 1.95 16.03
CA ASP A 103 -1.73 2.96 16.95
C ASP A 103 -0.48 3.60 16.34
N GLY A 104 -0.49 4.93 16.29
CA GLY A 104 0.34 5.77 15.46
C GLY A 104 1.85 5.59 15.63
N GLY A 105 2.42 4.61 14.93
CA GLY A 105 3.86 4.50 14.74
C GLY A 105 4.46 5.79 14.19
N SER A 106 5.74 6.07 14.43
CA SER A 106 6.37 7.33 14.01
C SER A 106 6.43 7.53 12.49
N CYS A 107 6.28 6.46 11.71
CA CYS A 107 6.32 6.46 10.26
C CYS A 107 5.52 5.28 9.70
N TYR A 108 4.19 5.42 9.68
CA TYR A 108 3.30 4.55 8.92
C TYR A 108 2.29 5.39 8.14
N TRP A 109 2.07 5.02 6.89
CA TRP A 109 1.01 5.63 6.09
C TRP A 109 0.47 4.63 5.08
N LYS A 110 -0.78 4.87 4.69
CA LYS A 110 -1.44 4.12 3.62
C LYS A 110 -2.04 5.06 2.60
N ILE A 111 -1.98 4.66 1.34
CA ILE A 111 -2.57 5.41 0.22
C ILE A 111 -3.25 4.43 -0.73
N THR A 112 -4.42 4.81 -1.25
CA THR A 112 -5.10 4.07 -2.30
C THR A 112 -4.81 4.73 -3.63
N ILE A 113 -4.32 3.97 -4.61
CA ILE A 113 -3.96 4.48 -5.94
C ILE A 113 -4.79 3.74 -6.98
N ASN A 114 -5.51 4.50 -7.80
CA ASN A 114 -6.17 4.00 -8.99
C ASN A 114 -5.20 4.16 -10.17
N VAL A 115 -4.73 3.04 -10.73
CA VAL A 115 -3.72 3.07 -11.80
C VAL A 115 -4.31 3.42 -13.17
N ASP A 116 -5.62 3.29 -13.36
CA ASP A 116 -6.29 3.66 -14.62
C ASP A 116 -6.45 5.18 -14.75
N THR A 117 -6.68 5.86 -13.63
CA THR A 117 -6.92 7.31 -13.59
C THR A 117 -5.71 8.11 -13.11
N GLU A 118 -4.66 7.42 -12.64
CA GLU A 118 -3.48 8.01 -12.00
C GLU A 118 -3.82 8.95 -10.81
N LYS A 119 -4.90 8.62 -10.09
CA LYS A 119 -5.35 9.38 -8.93
C LYS A 119 -5.15 8.59 -7.65
N TYR A 120 -4.98 9.30 -6.55
CA TYR A 120 -4.95 8.72 -5.22
C TYR A 120 -6.11 9.20 -4.34
N SER A 121 -6.42 8.40 -3.32
CA SER A 121 -7.40 8.68 -2.28
C SER A 121 -6.99 8.00 -0.97
N ASN A 122 -7.73 8.28 0.10
CA ASN A 122 -7.58 7.62 1.41
C ASN A 122 -6.13 7.62 1.92
N LEU A 123 -5.44 8.73 1.72
CA LEU A 123 -4.14 8.93 2.32
C LEU A 123 -4.35 9.11 3.82
N LEU A 124 -3.90 8.13 4.60
CA LEU A 124 -4.01 8.11 6.05
C LEU A 124 -2.61 7.99 6.65
N VAL A 125 -2.37 8.74 7.72
CA VAL A 125 -1.08 8.84 8.38
C VAL A 125 -1.26 8.37 9.80
N ASN A 126 -0.49 7.37 10.23
CA ASN A 126 -0.56 6.87 11.61
C ASN A 126 -1.97 6.44 12.04
N GLY A 127 -2.78 5.97 11.10
CA GLY A 127 -4.15 5.52 11.36
C GLY A 127 -5.22 6.62 11.45
N VAL A 128 -4.87 7.90 11.21
CA VAL A 128 -5.78 9.06 11.23
C VAL A 128 -5.72 9.85 9.93
#